data_AF-A0A533WVY4-F1
#
_entry.id   AF-A0A533WVY4-F1
#
_cell.length_a   1.000
_cell.length_b   1.000
_cell.length_c   1.000
_cell.angle_alpha   90.00
_cell.angle_beta   90.00
_cell.angle_gamma   90.00
#
_symmetry.space_group_name_H-M   'P 1'
#
loop_
_entity.id
_entity.type
_entity.pdbx_description
1 polymer ?
#
loop_
_entity_poly.entity_id
_entity_poly.type
_entity_poly.pdbx_seq_one_letter_code
_entity_poly.pdbx_strand_id
1 'polypeptide(L)'
;MTTCRFLLDELAKADEHERMNVFRRYFAASRYNRLLIQQALVRSAQDKSLVSKVKEMEGTHNKDFIEAVKALKRNGYFEEFLIAVREEDEALLKIIEAYDKRMNRR
;
A
#
# COMPACT_ATOMS: atom_id res chain seq x y z
N MET A 1 4.03 15.05 -5.52
CA MET A 1 5.24 14.19 -5.67
C MET A 1 4.77 12.75 -5.66
N THR A 2 4.94 12.06 -6.78
CA THR A 2 4.58 10.64 -6.95
C THR A 2 5.58 9.79 -6.17
N THR A 3 5.10 9.08 -5.15
CA THR A 3 5.87 8.31 -4.16
C THR A 3 6.84 7.30 -4.79
N CYS A 4 6.57 6.85 -6.02
CA CYS A 4 7.41 5.89 -6.74
C CYS A 4 8.80 6.39 -7.09
N ARG A 5 8.97 7.69 -7.40
CA ARG A 5 10.23 8.16 -7.99
C ARG A 5 11.38 8.20 -6.99
N PHE A 6 11.07 8.26 -5.69
CA PHE A 6 12.05 8.20 -4.60
C PHE A 6 12.44 6.76 -4.21
N LEU A 7 11.64 5.74 -4.56
CA LEU A 7 11.91 4.35 -4.17
C LEU A 7 13.07 3.73 -4.96
N LEU A 8 13.22 4.05 -6.25
CA LEU A 8 14.21 3.38 -7.10
C LEU A 8 15.66 3.71 -6.72
N ASP A 9 15.94 4.97 -6.39
CA ASP A 9 17.29 5.39 -6.02
C ASP A 9 17.71 4.81 -4.66
N GLU A 10 16.74 4.62 -3.73
CA GLU A 10 16.98 3.91 -2.47
C GLU A 10 17.21 2.42 -2.72
N LEU A 11 16.38 1.76 -3.55
CA LEU A 11 16.55 0.34 -3.88
C LEU A 11 17.88 0.03 -4.58
N ALA A 12 18.36 0.94 -5.42
CA ALA A 12 19.62 0.78 -6.14
C ALA A 12 20.86 0.83 -5.25
N LYS A 13 20.79 1.58 -4.13
CA LYS A 13 21.88 1.71 -3.17
C LYS A 13 21.79 0.70 -2.02
N ALA A 14 20.62 0.10 -1.83
CA ALA A 14 20.29 -0.78 -0.74
C ALA A 14 20.71 -2.23 -0.98
N ASP A 15 21.14 -2.90 0.09
CA ASP A 15 21.26 -4.36 0.14
C ASP A 15 19.89 -5.05 0.21
N GLU A 16 19.87 -6.39 0.20
CA GLU A 16 18.62 -7.17 0.20
C GLU A 16 17.72 -6.87 1.42
N HIS A 17 18.31 -6.75 2.61
CA HIS A 17 17.55 -6.49 3.84
C HIS A 17 17.02 -5.05 3.86
N GLU A 18 17.80 -4.09 3.40
CA GLU A 18 17.40 -2.70 3.26
C GLU A 18 16.28 -2.53 2.22
N ARG A 19 16.34 -3.24 1.08
CA ARG A 19 15.26 -3.26 0.08
C ARG A 19 13.96 -3.77 0.67
N MET A 20 14.02 -4.81 1.50
CA MET A 20 12.82 -5.30 2.19
C MET A 20 12.19 -4.23 3.09
N ASN A 21 13.01 -3.46 3.81
CA ASN A 21 12.52 -2.34 4.63
C ASN A 21 11.95 -1.19 3.77
N VAL A 22 12.49 -0.95 2.58
CA VAL A 22 11.90 -0.03 1.59
C VAL A 22 10.51 -0.51 1.19
N PHE A 23 10.33 -1.79 0.87
CA PHE A 23 9.02 -2.34 0.52
C PHE A 23 8.01 -2.30 1.68
N ARG A 24 8.43 -2.63 2.89
CA ARG A 24 7.58 -2.52 4.09
C ARG A 24 7.06 -1.09 4.30
N ARG A 25 7.92 -0.08 4.15
CA ARG A 25 7.53 1.34 4.20
C ARG A 25 6.54 1.70 3.09
N TYR A 26 6.77 1.21 1.88
CA TYR A 26 5.86 1.40 0.74
C TYR A 26 4.46 0.80 1.04
N PHE A 27 4.37 -0.44 1.52
CA PHE A 27 3.09 -1.06 1.86
C PHE A 27 2.39 -0.34 3.02
N ALA A 28 3.12 0.09 4.05
CA ALA A 28 2.56 0.86 5.16
C ALA A 28 1.93 2.18 4.67
N ALA A 29 2.62 2.92 3.81
CA ALA A 29 2.08 4.13 3.20
C ALA A 29 0.85 3.84 2.33
N SER A 30 0.87 2.76 1.55
CA SER A 30 -0.27 2.34 0.71
C SER A 30 -1.51 2.01 1.55
N ARG A 31 -1.35 1.29 2.68
CA ARG A 31 -2.45 1.00 3.61
C ARG A 31 -3.02 2.27 4.23
N TYR A 32 -2.16 3.21 4.64
CA TYR A 32 -2.59 4.49 5.18
C TYR A 32 -3.40 5.30 4.16
N ASN A 33 -2.93 5.38 2.90
CA ASN A 33 -3.66 6.03 1.82
C ASN A 33 -5.03 5.37 1.58
N ARG A 34 -5.11 4.04 1.62
CA ARG A 34 -6.37 3.30 1.49
C ARG A 34 -7.34 3.63 2.63
N LEU A 35 -6.84 3.77 3.86
CA LEU A 35 -7.65 4.17 5.01
C LEU A 35 -8.23 5.58 4.83
N LEU A 36 -7.41 6.54 4.36
CA LEU A 36 -7.88 7.90 4.07
C LEU A 36 -8.99 7.92 3.01
N ILE A 37 -8.83 7.12 1.95
CA ILE A 37 -9.86 6.95 0.90
C ILE A 37 -11.16 6.41 1.51
N GLN A 38 -11.07 5.36 2.33
CA GLN A 38 -12.24 4.78 3.00
C GLN A 38 -12.94 5.77 3.92
N GLN A 39 -12.18 6.58 4.68
CA GLN A 39 -12.75 7.63 5.52
C GLN A 39 -13.46 8.71 4.69
N ALA A 40 -12.87 9.12 3.57
CA ALA A 40 -13.50 10.06 2.64
C ALA A 40 -14.79 9.49 2.04
N LEU A 41 -14.79 8.20 1.68
CA LEU A 41 -15.97 7.49 1.19
C LEU A 41 -17.10 7.48 2.22
N VAL A 42 -16.80 7.17 3.49
CA VAL A 42 -17.80 7.21 4.57
C VAL A 42 -18.37 8.62 4.72
N ARG A 43 -17.52 9.66 4.72
CA ARG A 43 -17.97 11.06 4.79
C ARG A 43 -18.82 11.46 3.60
N SER A 44 -18.59 10.87 2.42
CA SER A 44 -19.38 11.16 1.23
C SER A 44 -20.86 10.74 1.35
N ALA A 45 -21.19 9.84 2.28
CA ALA A 45 -22.59 9.51 2.59
C ALA A 45 -23.33 10.70 3.21
N GLN A 46 -22.62 11.60 3.91
CA GLN A 46 -23.16 12.81 4.52
C GLN A 46 -22.98 14.03 3.61
N ASP A 47 -21.91 14.07 2.80
CA ASP A 47 -21.62 15.13 1.84
C ASP A 47 -21.32 14.56 0.45
N LYS A 48 -22.35 14.60 -0.42
CA LYS A 48 -22.26 14.08 -1.79
C LYS A 48 -21.23 14.80 -2.65
N SER A 49 -20.78 16.00 -2.29
CA SER A 49 -19.74 16.72 -3.03
C SER A 49 -18.39 16.02 -2.95
N LEU A 50 -18.16 15.21 -1.92
CA LEU A 50 -16.92 14.45 -1.71
C LEU A 50 -16.78 13.22 -2.62
N VAL A 51 -17.85 12.78 -3.30
CA VAL A 51 -17.81 11.60 -4.18
C VAL A 51 -16.79 11.77 -5.31
N SER A 52 -16.70 12.97 -5.89
CA SER A 52 -15.69 13.27 -6.91
C SER A 52 -14.27 13.18 -6.34
N LYS A 53 -14.08 13.65 -5.10
CA LYS A 53 -12.80 13.60 -4.40
C LYS A 53 -12.36 12.17 -4.10
N VAL A 54 -13.28 11.31 -3.66
CA VAL A 54 -13.01 9.89 -3.44
C VAL A 54 -12.52 9.22 -4.72
N LYS A 55 -13.23 9.44 -5.85
CA LYS A 55 -12.83 8.90 -7.16
C LYS A 55 -11.45 9.38 -7.60
N GLU A 56 -11.12 10.64 -7.37
CA GLU A 56 -9.80 11.21 -7.66
C GLU A 56 -8.70 10.55 -6.82
N MET A 57 -8.95 10.37 -5.52
CA MET A 57 -7.99 9.74 -4.61
C MET A 57 -7.77 8.27 -4.96
N GLU A 58 -8.83 7.52 -5.28
CA GLU A 58 -8.73 6.14 -5.78
C GLU A 58 -7.96 6.06 -7.09
N GLY A 59 -8.27 6.94 -8.04
CA GLY A 59 -7.56 7.01 -9.32
C GLY A 59 -6.07 7.27 -9.15
N THR A 60 -5.72 8.20 -8.24
CA THR A 60 -4.33 8.54 -7.93
C THR A 60 -3.61 7.36 -7.27
N HIS A 61 -4.21 6.75 -6.24
CA HIS A 61 -3.64 5.59 -5.54
C HIS A 61 -3.38 4.41 -6.49
N ASN A 62 -4.35 4.09 -7.35
CA ASN A 62 -4.22 2.99 -8.32
C ASN A 62 -3.14 3.30 -9.36
N LYS A 63 -3.09 4.54 -9.86
CA LYS A 63 -2.07 4.95 -10.83
C LYS A 63 -0.67 4.86 -10.23
N ASP A 64 -0.49 5.37 -9.01
CA ASP A 64 0.78 5.30 -8.29
C ASP A 64 1.23 3.84 -8.10
N PHE A 65 0.32 2.96 -7.69
CA PHE A 65 0.61 1.54 -7.55
C PHE A 65 1.06 0.89 -8.87
N ILE A 66 0.33 1.15 -9.97
CA ILE A 66 0.65 0.61 -11.30
C ILE A 66 2.03 1.09 -11.77
N GLU A 67 2.33 2.38 -11.60
CA GLU A 67 3.63 2.93 -11.97
C GLU A 67 4.76 2.39 -11.09
N ALA A 68 4.52 2.14 -9.79
CA ALA A 68 5.47 1.46 -8.91
C ALA A 68 5.84 0.07 -9.44
N VAL A 69 4.82 -0.74 -9.76
CA VAL A 69 5.03 -2.10 -10.24
C VAL A 69 5.79 -2.11 -11.58
N LYS A 70 5.45 -1.21 -12.51
CA LYS A 70 6.18 -1.04 -13.77
C LYS A 70 7.64 -0.67 -13.52
N ALA A 71 7.89 0.26 -12.60
CA ALA A 71 9.24 0.68 -12.23
C ALA A 71 10.06 -0.48 -11.65
N LEU A 72 9.50 -1.26 -10.73
CA LEU A 72 10.18 -2.41 -10.13
C LEU A 72 10.53 -3.48 -11.16
N LYS A 73 9.60 -3.79 -12.08
CA LYS A 73 9.85 -4.72 -13.20
C LYS A 73 11.00 -4.26 -14.09
N ARG A 74 11.05 -2.97 -14.43
CA ARG A 74 12.09 -2.41 -15.31
C ARG A 74 13.48 -2.40 -14.66
N ASN A 75 13.56 -2.34 -13.33
CA ASN A 75 14.81 -2.19 -12.59
C ASN A 75 15.25 -3.49 -11.90
N GLY A 76 14.58 -4.63 -12.14
CA GLY A 76 15.01 -5.93 -11.66
C GLY A 76 14.68 -6.26 -10.20
N TYR A 77 13.81 -5.49 -9.55
CA TYR A 77 13.42 -5.68 -8.14
C TYR A 77 12.06 -6.38 -7.96
N PHE A 78 11.54 -7.00 -9.02
CA PHE A 78 10.17 -7.53 -9.01
C PHE A 78 10.02 -8.78 -8.15
N GLU A 79 11.03 -9.64 -8.09
CA GLU A 79 10.99 -10.85 -7.25
C GLU A 79 11.04 -10.50 -5.76
N GLU A 80 11.96 -9.63 -5.33
CA GLU A 80 12.01 -9.17 -3.94
C GLU A 80 10.72 -8.44 -3.55
N PHE A 81 10.11 -7.71 -4.48
CA PHE A 81 8.80 -7.10 -4.29
C PHE A 81 7.70 -8.14 -4.08
N LEU A 82 7.65 -9.22 -4.87
CA LEU A 82 6.66 -10.30 -4.70
C LEU A 82 6.82 -11.02 -3.35
N ILE A 83 8.06 -11.22 -2.89
CA ILE A 83 8.34 -11.76 -1.56
C ILE A 83 7.75 -10.82 -0.50
N ALA A 84 8.00 -9.52 -0.62
CA ALA A 84 7.47 -8.52 0.31
C ALA A 84 5.94 -8.45 0.30
N VAL A 85 5.28 -8.60 -0.86
CA VAL A 85 3.82 -8.71 -0.97
C VAL A 85 3.30 -9.92 -0.18
N ARG A 86 3.97 -11.08 -0.30
CA ARG A 86 3.57 -12.29 0.43
C ARG A 86 3.73 -12.15 1.94
N GLU A 87 4.84 -11.55 2.40
CA GLU A 87 5.02 -11.25 3.83
C GLU A 87 3.90 -10.35 4.38
N GLU A 88 3.49 -9.36 3.61
CA GLU A 88 2.42 -8.45 3.99
C GLU A 88 1.05 -9.14 4.04
N ASP A 89 0.73 -10.02 3.08
CA ASP A 89 -0.50 -10.81 3.07
C ASP A 89 -0.59 -11.72 4.31
N GLU A 90 0.50 -12.43 4.62
CA GLU A 90 0.60 -13.25 5.82
C GLU A 90 0.45 -12.44 7.12
N ALA A 91 1.00 -11.23 7.17
CA ALA A 91 0.85 -10.33 8.32
C ALA A 91 -0.60 -9.87 8.49
N LEU A 92 -1.29 -9.55 7.39
CA LEU A 92 -2.71 -9.16 7.42
C LEU A 92 -3.61 -10.30 7.89
N LEU A 93 -3.38 -11.53 7.43
CA LEU A 93 -4.10 -12.71 7.89
C LEU A 93 -3.98 -12.89 9.41
N LYS A 94 -2.76 -12.76 9.96
CA LYS A 94 -2.54 -12.85 11.41
C LYS A 94 -3.28 -11.77 12.19
N ILE A 95 -3.36 -10.55 11.66
CA ILE A 95 -4.14 -9.46 12.28
C ILE A 95 -5.62 -9.83 12.29
N ILE A 96 -6.18 -10.26 11.14
CA ILE A 96 -7.59 -10.66 11.04
C ILE A 96 -7.91 -11.78 12.03
N GLU A 97 -7.09 -12.84 12.07
CA GLU A 97 -7.26 -13.94 13.02
C GLU A 97 -7.26 -13.48 14.48
N ALA A 98 -6.38 -12.55 14.85
CA ALA A 98 -6.32 -12.00 16.20
C ALA A 98 -7.59 -11.21 16.54
N TYR A 99 -8.12 -10.45 15.58
CA TYR A 99 -9.39 -9.74 15.74
C TYR A 99 -10.57 -10.70 15.89
N ASP A 100 -10.66 -11.73 15.04
CA ASP A 100 -11.73 -12.74 15.10
C ASP A 100 -11.70 -13.50 16.43
N LYS A 101 -10.51 -13.92 16.90
CA LYS A 101 -10.35 -14.55 18.21
C LYS A 101 -10.82 -13.64 19.34
N ARG A 102 -10.63 -12.32 19.24
CA ARG A 102 -11.08 -11.36 20.24
C ARG A 102 -12.59 -11.15 20.19
N MET A 103 -13.19 -11.12 19.01
CA MET A 103 -14.63 -10.94 18.83
C MET A 103 -15.43 -12.19 19.23
N ASN A 104 -14.94 -13.38 18.90
CA ASN A 104 -15.59 -14.66 19.21
C ASN A 104 -15.33 -15.18 20.64
N ARG A 105 -14.52 -14.46 21.43
CA ARG A 105 -14.35 -14.67 22.88
C ARG A 105 -15.36 -13.86 23.72
N ARG A 106 -16.34 -13.21 23.08
CA ARG A 106 -17.49 -12.59 23.74
C ARG A 106 -18.70 -13.51 23.70
#